data_AF-A0A1W1WSU9-F1
#
_entry.id   AF-A0A1W1WSU9-F1
#
_cell.length_a   1.000
_cell.length_b   1.000
_cell.length_c   1.000
_cell.angle_alpha   90.00
_cell.angle_beta   90.00
_cell.angle_gamma   90.00
#
_symmetry.space_group_name_H-M   'P 1'
#
loop_
_entity.id
_entity.type
_entity.pdbx_description
1 polymer ?
#
loop_
_entity_poly.entity_id
_entity_poly.type
_entity_poly.pdbx_seq_one_letter_code
_entity_poly.pdbx_strand_id
1 'polypeptide(L)'
;MNAQELLNQFIEELKKENKLLIESVKEKDASSRLMEIVQRKEEILRQILSLEKEEVEPYQEELQLIDELTERNKSLAVNNIEFINDIFDAIYAANSPTKYTKDGNITTSKEGFFNKKV
;
A
#
# COMPACT_ATOMS: atom_id res chain seq x y z
N MET A 1 4.06 -28.12 12.14
CA MET A 1 3.90 -27.47 10.83
C MET A 1 5.17 -27.71 10.04
N ASN A 2 5.05 -28.12 8.78
CA ASN A 2 6.23 -28.22 7.91
C ASN A 2 6.48 -26.87 7.21
N ALA A 3 7.67 -26.71 6.62
CA ALA A 3 8.05 -25.48 5.91
C ALA A 3 7.04 -25.11 4.81
N GLN A 4 6.56 -26.09 4.04
CA GLN A 4 5.58 -25.86 2.97
C GLN A 4 4.26 -25.26 3.46
N GLU A 5 3.75 -25.74 4.58
CA GLU A 5 2.52 -25.24 5.20
C GLU A 5 2.68 -23.78 5.62
N LEU A 6 3.82 -23.43 6.22
CA LEU A 6 4.09 -22.05 6.65
C LEU A 6 4.21 -21.10 5.45
N LEU A 7 4.94 -21.50 4.40
CA LEU A 7 5.06 -20.71 3.18
C LEU A 7 3.69 -20.51 2.51
N ASN A 8 2.90 -21.57 2.37
CA ASN A 8 1.55 -21.49 1.79
C ASN A 8 0.62 -20.60 2.62
N GLN A 9 0.70 -20.66 3.95
CA GLN A 9 -0.07 -19.75 4.79
C GLN A 9 0.33 -18.29 4.60
N PHE A 10 1.64 -18.02 4.49
CA PHE A 10 2.13 -16.68 4.22
C PHE A 10 1.64 -16.17 2.85
N ILE A 11 1.69 -17.00 1.82
CA ILE A 11 1.14 -16.71 0.48
C ILE A 11 -0.35 -16.36 0.57
N GLU A 12 -1.14 -17.13 1.32
CA GLU A 12 -2.58 -16.85 1.46
C GLU A 12 -2.86 -15.53 2.18
N GLU A 13 -2.06 -15.19 3.20
CA GLU A 13 -2.17 -13.87 3.85
C GLU A 13 -1.76 -12.73 2.90
N LEU A 14 -0.73 -12.91 2.06
CA LEU A 14 -0.36 -11.95 1.03
C LEU A 14 -1.45 -11.78 -0.03
N LYS A 15 -2.13 -12.85 -0.46
CA LYS A 15 -3.27 -12.77 -1.39
C LYS A 15 -4.46 -12.04 -0.76
N LYS A 16 -4.76 -12.28 0.51
CA LYS A 16 -5.80 -11.57 1.25
C LYS A 16 -5.49 -10.07 1.35
N GLU A 17 -4.25 -9.73 1.67
CA GLU A 17 -3.77 -8.34 1.67
C GLU A 17 -3.94 -7.70 0.29
N ASN A 18 -3.51 -8.39 -0.78
CA ASN A 18 -3.64 -7.88 -2.14
C ASN A 18 -5.08 -7.49 -2.48
N LYS A 19 -6.02 -8.41 -2.21
CA LYS A 19 -7.44 -8.19 -2.43
C LYS A 19 -7.95 -7.00 -1.63
N LEU A 20 -7.59 -6.93 -0.35
CA LEU A 20 -8.06 -5.88 0.54
C LEU A 20 -7.48 -4.50 0.17
N LEU A 21 -6.23 -4.43 -0.29
CA LEU A 21 -5.64 -3.20 -0.81
C LEU A 21 -6.38 -2.68 -2.05
N ILE A 22 -6.83 -3.57 -2.93
CA ILE A 22 -7.63 -3.22 -4.12
C ILE A 22 -9.04 -2.76 -3.72
N GLU A 23 -9.66 -3.43 -2.75
CA GLU A 23 -11.05 -3.19 -2.35
C GLU A 23 -11.20 -2.13 -1.24
N SER A 24 -10.08 -1.61 -0.71
CA SER A 24 -10.01 -0.75 0.48
C SER A 24 -10.92 0.49 0.42
N VAL A 25 -11.12 1.08 -0.75
CA VAL A 25 -12.00 2.26 -0.94
C VAL A 25 -13.49 1.93 -0.72
N LYS A 26 -13.88 0.66 -0.82
CA LYS A 26 -15.27 0.20 -0.73
C LYS A 26 -15.65 -0.33 0.66
N GLU A 27 -14.68 -0.74 1.46
CA GLU A 27 -14.91 -1.38 2.76
C GLU A 27 -14.55 -0.44 3.92
N LYS A 28 -15.52 -0.14 4.80
CA LYS A 28 -15.30 0.72 5.97
C LYS A 28 -14.26 0.17 6.95
N ASP A 29 -14.17 -1.15 7.07
CA ASP A 29 -13.30 -1.84 8.04
C ASP A 29 -12.00 -2.36 7.41
N ALA A 30 -11.68 -1.92 6.18
CA ALA A 30 -10.47 -2.37 5.47
C ALA A 30 -9.19 -2.14 6.27
N SER A 31 -9.08 -1.00 6.94
CA SER A 31 -7.91 -0.64 7.76
C SER A 31 -7.69 -1.63 8.91
N SER A 32 -8.73 -1.93 9.69
CA SER A 32 -8.66 -2.90 10.80
C SER A 32 -8.29 -4.30 10.30
N ARG A 33 -8.90 -4.73 9.19
CA ARG A 33 -8.63 -6.05 8.59
C ARG A 33 -7.20 -6.13 8.01
N LEU A 34 -6.68 -5.05 7.43
CA LEU A 34 -5.29 -4.98 6.98
C LEU A 34 -4.34 -5.14 8.17
N MET A 35 -4.63 -4.49 9.31
CA MET A 35 -3.84 -4.63 10.52
C MET A 35 -3.82 -6.07 11.05
N GLU A 36 -4.96 -6.75 11.05
CA GLU A 36 -5.03 -8.18 11.42
C GLU A 36 -4.18 -9.06 10.50
N ILE A 37 -4.21 -8.80 9.17
CA ILE A 37 -3.39 -9.55 8.21
C ILE A 37 -1.89 -9.29 8.47
N VAL A 38 -1.49 -8.05 8.75
CA VAL A 38 -0.10 -7.71 9.11
C VAL A 38 0.35 -8.48 10.34
N GLN A 39 -0.46 -8.53 11.40
CA GLN A 39 -0.14 -9.29 12.61
C GLN A 39 0.02 -10.79 12.34
N ARG A 40 -0.86 -11.38 11.52
CA ARG A 40 -0.75 -12.80 11.12
C ARG A 40 0.50 -13.07 10.30
N LYS A 41 0.84 -12.19 9.36
CA LYS A 41 2.07 -12.28 8.58
C LYS A 41 3.30 -12.22 9.49
N GLU A 42 3.35 -11.30 10.44
CA GLU A 42 4.47 -11.20 11.40
C GLU A 42 4.64 -12.49 12.20
N GLU A 43 3.55 -13.09 12.68
CA GLU A 43 3.57 -14.36 13.42
C GLU A 43 4.08 -15.51 12.54
N ILE A 44 3.56 -15.65 11.31
CA ILE A 44 4.03 -16.69 10.38
C ILE A 44 5.50 -16.47 10.03
N LEU A 45 5.93 -15.23 9.82
CA LEU A 45 7.31 -14.90 9.48
C LEU A 45 8.27 -15.27 10.61
N ARG A 46 7.89 -15.09 11.87
CA ARG A 46 8.68 -15.56 13.03
C ARG A 46 8.87 -17.07 13.01
N GLN A 47 7.86 -17.83 12.61
CA GLN A 47 7.94 -19.28 12.48
C GLN A 47 8.83 -19.68 11.29
N ILE A 48 8.70 -19.00 10.15
CA ILE A 48 9.58 -19.21 8.99
C ILE A 48 11.05 -18.92 9.33
N LEU A 49 11.33 -17.85 10.09
CA LEU A 49 12.68 -17.50 10.53
C LEU A 49 13.34 -18.53 11.45
N SER A 50 12.56 -19.46 12.01
CA SER A 50 13.08 -20.57 12.82
C SER A 50 13.46 -21.81 12.01
N LEU A 51 13.16 -21.82 10.71
CA LEU A 51 13.50 -22.93 9.81
C LEU A 51 14.95 -22.81 9.35
N GLU A 52 15.60 -23.96 9.19
CA GLU A 52 16.92 -24.04 8.58
C GLU A 52 16.83 -23.90 7.06
N LYS A 53 17.93 -23.49 6.43
CA LYS A 53 17.96 -23.23 4.97
C LYS A 53 17.54 -24.46 4.17
N GLU A 54 17.98 -25.64 4.57
CA GLU A 54 17.71 -26.92 3.90
C GLU A 54 16.21 -27.28 3.94
N GLU A 55 15.46 -26.76 4.91
CA GLU A 55 14.02 -26.99 5.03
C GLU A 55 13.22 -26.11 4.06
N VAL A 56 13.78 -24.96 3.66
CA VAL A 56 13.09 -23.99 2.79
C VAL A 56 13.56 -24.11 1.33
N GLU A 57 14.80 -24.54 1.11
CA GLU A 57 15.43 -24.65 -0.22
C GLU A 57 14.59 -25.44 -1.26
N PRO A 58 13.86 -26.51 -0.92
CA PRO A 58 13.03 -27.22 -1.90
C PRO A 58 11.84 -26.41 -2.45
N TYR A 59 11.44 -25.33 -1.78
CA TYR A 59 10.21 -24.58 -2.05
C TYR A 59 10.50 -23.25 -2.77
N GLN A 60 11.38 -23.29 -3.79
CA GLN A 60 11.78 -22.10 -4.54
C GLN A 60 10.60 -21.42 -5.25
N GLU A 61 9.63 -22.20 -5.74
CA GLU A 61 8.44 -21.64 -6.41
C GLU A 61 7.60 -20.82 -5.43
N GLU A 62 7.38 -21.33 -4.22
CA GLU A 62 6.68 -20.63 -3.16
C GLU A 62 7.42 -19.35 -2.73
N LEU A 63 8.75 -19.42 -2.58
CA LEU A 63 9.57 -18.25 -2.26
C LEU A 63 9.48 -17.17 -3.35
N GLN A 64 9.56 -17.54 -4.63
CA GLN A 64 9.41 -16.60 -5.73
C GLN A 64 8.02 -15.97 -5.73
N LEU A 65 6.97 -16.76 -5.49
CA LEU A 65 5.61 -16.24 -5.42
C LEU A 65 5.42 -15.28 -4.25
N ILE A 66 6.05 -15.54 -3.11
CA ILE A 66 6.07 -14.64 -1.94
C ILE A 66 6.69 -13.30 -2.33
N ASP A 67 7.83 -13.30 -3.01
CA ASP A 67 8.50 -12.07 -3.46
C ASP A 67 7.62 -11.28 -4.44
N GLU A 68 7.05 -11.95 -5.44
CA GLU A 68 6.16 -11.33 -6.43
C GLU A 68 4.93 -10.68 -5.78
N LEU A 69 4.27 -11.39 -4.87
CA LEU A 69 3.10 -10.88 -4.15
C LEU A 69 3.47 -9.73 -3.21
N THR A 70 4.62 -9.81 -2.55
CA THR A 70 5.10 -8.79 -1.62
C THR A 70 5.37 -7.47 -2.34
N GLU A 71 6.10 -7.50 -3.46
CA GLU A 71 6.37 -6.29 -4.24
C GLU A 71 5.09 -5.73 -4.86
N ARG A 72 4.17 -6.59 -5.31
CA ARG A 72 2.85 -6.15 -5.78
C ARG A 72 2.04 -5.44 -4.68
N ASN A 73 1.98 -6.03 -3.49
CA ASN A 73 1.24 -5.45 -2.36
C ASN A 73 1.84 -4.12 -1.91
N LYS A 74 3.18 -4.03 -1.88
CA LYS A 74 3.91 -2.80 -1.59
C LYS A 74 3.59 -1.70 -2.61
N SER A 75 3.62 -2.02 -3.90
CA SER A 75 3.26 -1.06 -4.95
C SER A 75 1.81 -0.58 -4.80
N LEU A 76 0.86 -1.48 -4.52
CA LEU A 76 -0.53 -1.10 -4.27
C LEU A 76 -0.67 -0.20 -3.04
N ALA A 77 0.02 -0.51 -1.95
CA ALA A 77 -0.01 0.29 -0.73
C ALA A 77 0.55 1.71 -0.97
N VAL A 78 1.66 1.83 -1.68
CA VAL A 78 2.23 3.13 -2.07
C VAL A 78 1.25 3.92 -2.94
N ASN A 79 0.69 3.31 -3.98
CA ASN A 79 -0.28 3.97 -4.85
C ASN A 79 -1.53 4.43 -4.08
N ASN A 80 -2.00 3.63 -3.11
CA ASN A 80 -3.13 4.00 -2.26
C ASN A 80 -2.79 5.20 -1.37
N ILE A 81 -1.57 5.28 -0.83
CA ILE A 81 -1.10 6.42 -0.04
C ILE A 81 -0.99 7.68 -0.90
N GLU A 82 -0.41 7.56 -2.09
CA GLU A 82 -0.30 8.67 -3.06
C GLU A 82 -1.68 9.22 -3.43
N PHE A 83 -2.64 8.33 -3.72
CA PHE A 83 -4.03 8.74 -4.01
C PHE A 83 -4.68 9.49 -2.83
N ILE A 84 -4.45 9.04 -1.59
CA ILE A 84 -4.95 9.73 -0.39
C ILE A 84 -4.31 11.11 -0.27
N ASN A 85 -3.00 11.24 -0.51
CA ASN A 85 -2.30 12.53 -0.49
C ASN A 85 -2.87 13.47 -1.55
N ASP A 86 -3.09 12.99 -2.78
CA ASP A 86 -3.69 13.78 -3.86
C ASP A 86 -5.09 14.30 -3.49
N ILE A 87 -5.90 13.48 -2.80
CA ILE A 87 -7.21 13.90 -2.28
C ILE A 87 -7.05 15.02 -1.24
N PHE A 88 -6.13 14.85 -0.29
CA PHE A 88 -5.89 15.87 0.73
C PHE A 88 -5.40 17.17 0.12
N ASP A 89 -4.46 17.10 -0.83
CA ASP A 89 -3.96 18.25 -1.56
C ASP A 89 -5.09 18.94 -2.31
N ALA A 90 -5.99 18.22 -2.98
CA ALA A 90 -7.14 18.81 -3.65
C ALA A 90 -8.11 19.52 -2.68
N ILE A 91 -8.38 18.90 -1.52
CA ILE A 91 -9.26 19.49 -0.49
C ILE A 91 -8.63 20.75 0.11
N TYR A 92 -7.34 20.74 0.43
CA TYR A 92 -6.67 21.86 1.10
C TYR A 92 -6.17 22.94 0.13
N ALA A 93 -5.83 22.60 -1.11
CA ALA A 93 -5.51 23.59 -2.15
C ALA A 93 -6.73 24.43 -2.52
N ALA A 94 -7.93 23.83 -2.57
CA ALA A 94 -9.19 24.55 -2.75
C ALA A 94 -9.53 25.51 -1.58
N ASN A 95 -8.92 25.28 -0.40
CA ASN A 95 -9.07 26.10 0.80
C ASN A 95 -7.94 27.11 1.00
N SER A 96 -7.05 27.29 0.00
CA SER A 96 -6.10 28.40 0.01
C SER A 96 -6.90 29.71 0.10
N PRO A 97 -6.73 30.53 1.16
CA PRO A 97 -7.50 31.74 1.28
C PRO A 97 -7.19 32.60 0.07
N THR A 98 -8.25 32.99 -0.65
CA THR A 98 -8.21 34.04 -1.66
C THR A 98 -7.58 35.25 -1.00
N LYS A 99 -6.27 35.45 -1.15
CA LYS A 99 -5.59 36.57 -0.52
C LYS A 99 -6.11 37.82 -1.20
N TYR A 100 -6.92 38.58 -0.48
CA TYR A 100 -7.24 39.94 -0.88
C TYR A 100 -5.95 40.73 -0.82
N THR A 101 -5.60 41.39 -1.92
CA THR A 101 -4.60 42.47 -1.89
C THR A 101 -5.10 43.57 -0.93
N LYS A 102 -4.20 44.42 -0.43
CA LYS A 102 -4.58 45.56 0.46
C LYS A 102 -5.64 46.49 -0.16
N ASP A 103 -5.83 46.41 -1.48
CA ASP A 103 -6.79 47.18 -2.28
C ASP A 103 -8.07 46.39 -2.64
N GLY A 104 -8.30 45.21 -2.05
CA GLY A 104 -9.54 44.43 -2.22
C GLY A 104 -9.63 43.60 -3.50
N ASN A 105 -8.58 43.53 -4.32
CA ASN A 105 -8.58 42.69 -5.53
C ASN A 105 -8.20 41.23 -5.22
N ILE A 106 -8.93 40.30 -5.84
CA ILE A 106 -8.71 38.85 -5.79
C ILE A 106 -7.51 38.50 -6.70
N THR A 107 -6.39 38.07 -6.12
CA THR A 107 -5.35 37.39 -6.88
C THR A 107 -5.66 35.91 -6.96
N THR A 108 -6.20 35.46 -8.09
CA THR A 108 -6.21 34.04 -8.44
C THR A 108 -4.78 33.65 -8.80
N SER A 109 -4.10 32.94 -7.90
CA SER A 109 -2.89 32.20 -8.25
C SER A 109 -3.30 31.06 -9.19
N LYS A 110 -3.43 31.39 -10.49
CA LYS A 110 -3.38 30.39 -11.56
C LYS A 110 -1.96 29.84 -11.53
N GLU A 111 -1.75 28.75 -10.82
CA GLU A 111 -0.65 27.85 -11.11
C GLU A 111 -0.88 27.33 -12.52
N GLY A 112 -0.25 27.99 -13.48
CA GLY A 112 -0.18 27.55 -14.85
C GLY A 112 0.55 26.22 -14.87
N PHE A 113 -0.15 25.17 -15.32
CA PHE A 113 0.46 23.91 -15.72
C PHE A 113 1.55 24.18 -16.76
N PHE A 114 2.80 24.15 -16.32
CA PHE A 114 3.94 23.96 -17.21
C PHE A 114 3.87 22.54 -17.78
N ASN A 115 3.58 22.40 -19.08
CA ASN A 115 4.41 21.62 -20.01
C ASN A 115 3.80 21.56 -21.43
N LYS A 116 4.56 22.04 -22.41
CA LYS A 116 5.21 21.15 -23.39
C LYS A 116 6.27 21.92 -24.19
N LYS A 117 7.53 21.50 -24.03
CA LYS A 117 8.56 21.63 -25.07
C LYS A 117 8.03 20.99 -26.36
N VAL A 118 8.01 21.76 -27.46
CA VAL A 118 8.41 21.35 -28.82
C VAL A 118 9.05 22.58 -29.45
#